data_AF-A0A8S2U4Z6-F1
#
_entry.id   AF-A0A8S2U4Z6-F1
#
_cell.length_a   1.000
_cell.length_b   1.000
_cell.length_c   1.000
_cell.angle_alpha   90.00
_cell.angle_beta   90.00
_cell.angle_gamma   90.00
#
_symmetry.space_group_name_H-M   'P 1'
#
loop_
_entity.id
_entity.type
_entity.pdbx_description
1 polymer ?
#
loop_
_entity_poly.entity_id
_entity_poly.type
_entity_poly.pdbx_seq_one_letter_code
_entity_poly.pdbx_strand_id
1 'polypeptide(L)'
;MPTYELVETDFMAQLRLLSDMDIHITGPGTGQMYQTFLSDGSVTINLGKLKNSSYQRSTTTYASFMEQYMTAGAPYIKGLYYPINERRNGIKKKELVTLIQRAAKLITDGFRLPVNSRENLAADGQIFIEMCEKDVTFCREVTVRAPLRETSCFNMWAEDMVHEVRQWSSQGFIAGKRRIRCPLNHILLRQLRQKYNIVHETT
;
A
#
# COMPACT_ATOMS: atom_id res chain seq x y z
N MET A 1 18.88 -20.18 -26.25
CA MET A 1 17.64 -19.37 -26.14
C MET A 1 16.78 -20.04 -25.08
N PRO A 2 16.26 -19.32 -24.08
CA PRO A 2 15.28 -19.90 -23.17
C PRO A 2 14.00 -20.15 -23.96
N THR A 3 13.57 -21.41 -24.02
CA THR A 3 12.25 -21.80 -24.51
C THR A 3 11.25 -21.57 -23.39
N TYR A 4 10.35 -20.60 -23.56
CA TYR A 4 9.24 -20.41 -22.62
C TYR A 4 8.22 -21.51 -22.92
N GLU A 5 8.17 -22.55 -22.08
CA GLU A 5 7.06 -23.50 -22.10
C GLU A 5 5.79 -22.76 -21.66
N LEU A 6 4.74 -22.87 -22.47
CA LEU A 6 3.42 -22.38 -22.12
C LEU A 6 2.87 -23.29 -21.01
N VAL A 7 2.98 -22.83 -19.76
CA VAL A 7 2.37 -23.46 -18.58
C VAL A 7 0.86 -23.60 -18.81
N GLU A 8 0.27 -24.71 -18.35
CA GLU A 8 -1.18 -24.91 -18.30
C GLU A 8 -1.88 -23.62 -17.82
N THR A 9 -2.90 -23.17 -18.55
CA THR A 9 -3.48 -21.82 -18.38
C THR A 9 -4.67 -21.78 -17.42
N ASP A 10 -4.92 -22.86 -16.68
CA ASP A 10 -6.02 -22.89 -15.72
C ASP A 10 -5.65 -22.22 -14.38
N PHE A 11 -6.68 -21.89 -13.61
CA PHE A 11 -6.52 -21.22 -12.33
C PHE A 11 -5.67 -22.04 -11.33
N MET A 12 -5.76 -23.37 -11.37
CA MET A 12 -5.00 -24.24 -10.47
C MET A 12 -3.51 -24.24 -10.81
N ALA A 13 -3.17 -24.20 -12.09
CA ALA A 13 -1.79 -24.07 -12.55
C ALA A 13 -1.19 -22.72 -12.12
N GLN A 14 -1.97 -21.63 -12.18
CA GLN A 14 -1.53 -20.34 -11.65
C GLN A 14 -1.28 -20.39 -10.13
N LEU A 15 -2.16 -21.04 -9.36
CA LEU A 15 -1.97 -21.18 -7.91
C LEU A 15 -0.76 -22.05 -7.56
N ARG A 16 -0.49 -23.12 -8.31
CA ARG A 16 0.72 -23.94 -8.16
C ARG A 16 1.98 -23.15 -8.48
N LEU A 17 1.95 -22.35 -9.55
CA LEU A 17 3.06 -21.46 -9.87
C LEU A 17 3.32 -20.49 -8.71
N LEU A 18 2.28 -19.89 -8.15
CA LEU A 18 2.39 -18.95 -7.02
C LEU A 18 2.93 -19.62 -5.75
N SER A 19 2.52 -20.85 -5.44
CA SER A 19 3.05 -21.57 -4.27
C SER A 19 4.55 -21.81 -4.39
N ASP A 20 5.05 -22.00 -5.59
CA ASP A 20 6.46 -22.31 -5.83
C ASP A 20 7.32 -21.04 -6.06
N MET A 21 6.74 -19.83 -5.95
CA MET A 21 7.47 -18.58 -6.13
C MET A 21 8.24 -18.16 -4.87
N ASP A 22 9.55 -18.02 -5.03
CA ASP A 22 10.43 -17.35 -4.06
C ASP A 22 10.18 -15.83 -4.01
N ILE A 23 10.10 -15.20 -5.18
CA ILE A 23 9.92 -13.75 -5.35
C ILE A 23 8.71 -13.48 -6.23
N HIS A 24 7.67 -12.88 -5.65
CA HIS A 24 6.47 -12.46 -6.37
C HIS A 24 6.45 -10.94 -6.57
N ILE A 25 6.44 -10.48 -7.81
CA ILE A 25 6.40 -9.05 -8.15
C ILE A 25 5.01 -8.68 -8.65
N THR A 26 4.37 -7.70 -8.01
CA THR A 26 3.00 -7.30 -8.32
C THR A 26 2.86 -5.79 -8.50
N GLY A 27 1.88 -5.39 -9.31
CA GLY A 27 1.34 -4.03 -9.34
C GLY A 27 -0.15 -4.07 -8.98
N PRO A 28 -0.67 -3.09 -8.24
CA PRO A 28 -2.07 -3.07 -7.86
C PRO A 28 -2.95 -2.86 -9.08
N GLY A 29 -4.02 -3.66 -9.20
CA GLY A 29 -4.99 -3.50 -10.29
C GLY A 29 -5.64 -4.79 -10.80
N THR A 30 -5.13 -5.97 -10.47
CA THR A 30 -5.79 -7.22 -10.86
C THR A 30 -6.83 -7.69 -9.84
N GLY A 31 -6.88 -7.08 -8.64
CA GLY A 31 -7.75 -7.49 -7.53
C GLY A 31 -7.42 -8.89 -6.99
N GLN A 32 -6.33 -9.48 -7.50
CA GLN A 32 -5.91 -10.82 -7.16
C GLN A 32 -4.94 -10.72 -5.99
N MET A 33 -5.46 -10.98 -4.79
CA MET A 33 -4.74 -10.91 -3.53
C MET A 33 -3.86 -12.16 -3.34
N TYR A 34 -2.91 -12.38 -4.25
CA TYR A 34 -2.13 -13.62 -4.34
C TYR A 34 -1.12 -13.82 -3.21
N GLN A 35 -0.90 -12.80 -2.37
CA GLN A 35 0.05 -12.85 -1.27
C GLN A 35 -0.22 -14.04 -0.33
N THR A 36 -1.48 -14.45 -0.17
CA THR A 36 -1.86 -15.57 0.70
C THR A 36 -1.47 -16.94 0.15
N PHE A 37 -1.17 -17.06 -1.14
CA PHE A 37 -0.84 -18.34 -1.78
C PHE A 37 0.66 -18.56 -1.98
N LEU A 38 1.49 -17.59 -1.61
CA LEU A 38 2.95 -17.73 -1.62
C LEU A 38 3.39 -18.68 -0.50
N SER A 39 4.53 -19.34 -0.68
CA SER A 39 5.12 -20.20 0.35
C SER A 39 5.74 -19.42 1.51
N ASP A 40 5.91 -20.12 2.63
CA ASP A 40 6.65 -19.61 3.79
C ASP A 40 8.09 -19.24 3.39
N GLY A 41 8.52 -18.06 3.82
CA GLY A 41 9.84 -17.53 3.46
C GLY A 41 9.90 -16.80 2.12
N SER A 42 8.81 -16.78 1.34
CA SER A 42 8.74 -16.00 0.10
C SER A 42 8.72 -14.49 0.35
N VAL A 43 9.11 -13.73 -0.66
CA VAL A 43 9.11 -12.26 -0.65
C VAL A 43 8.17 -11.73 -1.73
N THR A 44 7.28 -10.80 -1.38
CA THR A 44 6.46 -10.07 -2.35
C THR A 44 6.95 -8.63 -2.53
N ILE A 45 7.17 -8.21 -3.77
CA ILE A 45 7.52 -6.84 -4.15
C ILE A 45 6.29 -6.17 -4.76
N ASN A 46 5.74 -5.16 -4.10
CA ASN A 46 4.62 -4.38 -4.61
C ASN A 46 5.11 -3.07 -5.24
N LEU A 47 4.89 -2.94 -6.55
CA LEU A 47 5.33 -1.80 -7.36
C LEU A 47 4.43 -0.57 -7.25
N GLY A 48 3.23 -0.72 -6.72
CA GLY A 48 2.25 0.34 -6.62
C GLY A 48 1.73 0.84 -7.97
N LYS A 49 0.65 1.62 -7.94
CA LYS A 49 0.15 2.38 -9.09
C LYS A 49 0.21 3.87 -8.82
N LEU A 50 0.16 4.65 -9.88
CA LEU A 50 -0.07 6.08 -9.78
C LEU A 50 -1.56 6.35 -9.66
N LYS A 51 -1.95 7.06 -8.60
CA LYS A 51 -3.29 7.62 -8.45
C LYS A 51 -3.22 9.11 -8.76
N ASN A 52 -4.17 9.57 -9.58
CA ASN A 52 -4.36 10.98 -9.88
C ASN A 52 -5.47 11.55 -8.98
N SER A 53 -5.19 12.65 -8.29
CA SER A 53 -6.22 13.40 -7.54
C SER A 53 -6.95 14.40 -8.44
N SER A 54 -7.70 13.93 -9.44
CA SER A 54 -8.37 14.82 -10.42
C SER A 54 -9.52 15.66 -9.83
N TYR A 55 -9.91 15.44 -8.57
CA TYR A 55 -11.16 15.96 -8.01
C TYR A 55 -11.05 17.32 -7.31
N GLN A 56 -9.86 17.89 -7.09
CA GLN A 56 -9.70 19.15 -6.34
C GLN A 56 -8.66 20.12 -6.92
N ARG A 57 -8.54 20.23 -8.25
CA ARG A 57 -7.55 21.09 -8.92
C ARG A 57 -6.08 20.80 -8.57
N SER A 58 -5.79 19.86 -7.66
CA SER A 58 -4.44 19.35 -7.44
C SER A 58 -4.11 18.39 -8.58
N THR A 59 -3.13 18.72 -9.40
CA THR A 59 -2.55 17.79 -10.39
C THR A 59 -1.63 16.75 -9.74
N THR A 60 -1.66 16.65 -8.40
CA THR A 60 -0.75 15.80 -7.64
C THR A 60 -1.06 14.33 -7.87
N THR A 61 -0.04 13.64 -8.36
CA THR A 61 -0.01 12.19 -8.52
C THR A 61 0.79 11.60 -7.37
N TYR A 62 0.28 10.54 -6.76
CA TYR A 62 0.95 9.83 -5.67
C TYR A 62 0.93 8.31 -5.91
N ALA A 63 1.85 7.62 -5.24
CA ALA A 63 1.91 6.17 -5.28
C ALA A 63 0.87 5.56 -4.35
N SER A 64 0.24 4.49 -4.81
CA SER A 64 -0.78 3.74 -4.10
C SER A 64 -0.38 2.27 -4.14
N PHE A 65 -0.17 1.66 -2.97
CA PHE A 65 0.15 0.24 -2.85
C PHE A 65 -1.09 -0.63 -2.61
N MET A 66 -2.22 -0.02 -2.24
CA MET A 66 -3.53 -0.64 -2.02
C MET A 66 -3.47 -1.86 -1.08
N GLU A 67 -3.27 -3.06 -1.65
CA GLU A 67 -3.38 -4.37 -1.03
C GLU A 67 -2.23 -4.69 -0.05
N GLN A 68 -1.51 -3.68 0.46
CA GLN A 68 -0.42 -3.87 1.42
C GLN A 68 -0.85 -4.57 2.72
N TYR A 69 -2.13 -4.45 3.11
CA TYR A 69 -2.69 -5.14 4.27
C TYR A 69 -2.78 -6.66 4.07
N MET A 70 -2.84 -7.15 2.82
CA MET A 70 -2.79 -8.59 2.53
C MET A 70 -1.40 -9.14 2.85
N THR A 71 -0.35 -8.39 2.50
CA THR A 71 1.02 -8.71 2.90
C THR A 71 1.20 -8.63 4.42
N ALA A 72 0.66 -7.59 5.07
CA ALA A 72 0.70 -7.45 6.52
C ALA A 72 -0.06 -8.55 7.28
N GLY A 73 -1.10 -9.11 6.69
CA GLY A 73 -1.88 -10.23 7.22
C GLY A 73 -1.27 -11.61 6.94
N ALA A 74 -0.21 -11.71 6.14
CA ALA A 74 0.49 -12.95 5.81
C ALA A 74 1.84 -13.02 6.55
N PRO A 75 1.88 -13.48 7.81
CA PRO A 75 3.08 -13.42 8.66
C PRO A 75 4.22 -14.34 8.21
N TYR A 76 3.98 -15.22 7.24
CA TYR A 76 4.95 -16.16 6.69
C TYR A 76 5.71 -15.61 5.48
N ILE A 77 5.34 -14.44 4.95
CA ILE A 77 6.04 -13.77 3.84
C ILE A 77 6.58 -12.39 4.24
N LYS A 78 7.59 -11.92 3.50
CA LYS A 78 8.10 -10.54 3.63
C LYS A 78 7.63 -9.66 2.47
N GLY A 79 7.11 -8.48 2.80
CA GLY A 79 6.74 -7.41 1.87
C GLY A 79 7.89 -6.45 1.63
N LEU A 80 8.10 -6.12 0.35
CA LEU A 80 8.92 -5.01 -0.11
C LEU A 80 8.07 -4.10 -1.01
N TYR A 81 8.38 -2.81 -1.02
CA TYR A 81 7.60 -1.82 -1.74
C TYR A 81 8.52 -0.95 -2.58
N TYR A 82 8.06 -0.60 -3.77
CA TYR A 82 8.79 0.34 -4.61
C TYR A 82 8.93 1.70 -3.90
N PRO A 83 10.06 2.42 -4.01
CA PRO A 83 10.24 3.66 -3.27
C PRO A 83 9.14 4.68 -3.60
N ILE A 84 8.37 5.07 -2.58
CA ILE A 84 7.11 5.81 -2.71
C ILE A 84 7.28 7.14 -3.46
N ASN A 85 8.33 7.90 -3.15
CA ASN A 85 8.62 9.18 -3.80
C ASN A 85 9.16 9.02 -5.23
N GLU A 86 9.81 7.90 -5.54
CA GLU A 86 10.34 7.66 -6.89
C GLU A 86 9.27 7.14 -7.84
N ARG A 87 8.22 6.50 -7.31
CA ARG A 87 7.20 5.84 -8.14
C ARG A 87 6.53 6.77 -9.13
N ARG A 88 6.35 8.06 -8.78
CA ARG A 88 5.80 9.12 -9.64
C ARG A 88 6.60 9.35 -10.92
N ASN A 89 7.90 9.04 -10.88
CA ASN A 89 8.81 9.14 -12.03
C ASN A 89 8.80 7.87 -12.90
N GLY A 90 7.82 6.98 -12.69
CA GLY A 90 7.77 5.67 -13.34
C GLY A 90 8.60 4.61 -12.61
N ILE A 91 8.62 3.40 -13.18
CA ILE A 91 9.44 2.29 -12.69
C ILE A 91 10.82 2.39 -13.34
N LYS A 92 11.84 2.60 -12.53
CA LYS A 92 13.23 2.69 -12.94
C LYS A 92 13.89 1.34 -12.74
N LYS A 93 14.66 0.89 -13.75
CA LYS A 93 15.41 -0.38 -13.70
C LYS A 93 16.27 -0.51 -12.44
N LYS A 94 17.00 0.56 -12.07
CA LYS A 94 17.89 0.55 -10.89
C LYS A 94 17.14 0.22 -9.60
N GLU A 95 16.01 0.88 -9.36
CA GLU A 95 15.22 0.68 -8.14
C GLU A 95 14.59 -0.71 -8.10
N LEU A 96 14.06 -1.18 -9.24
CA LEU A 96 13.51 -2.54 -9.34
C LEU A 96 14.57 -3.61 -9.11
N VAL A 97 15.74 -3.51 -9.74
CA VAL A 97 16.86 -4.46 -9.55
C VAL A 97 17.32 -4.46 -8.09
N THR A 98 17.39 -3.29 -7.45
CA THR A 98 17.76 -3.18 -6.03
C THR A 98 16.76 -3.92 -5.13
N LEU A 99 15.45 -3.81 -5.41
CA LEU A 99 14.43 -4.55 -4.67
C LEU A 99 14.53 -6.06 -4.88
N ILE A 100 14.77 -6.51 -6.12
CA ILE A 100 14.94 -7.93 -6.44
C ILE A 100 16.18 -8.51 -5.73
N GLN A 101 17.31 -7.79 -5.75
CA GLN A 101 18.51 -8.20 -5.04
C GLN A 101 18.30 -8.26 -3.52
N ARG A 102 17.57 -7.30 -2.95
CA ARG A 102 17.18 -7.31 -1.54
C ARG A 102 16.27 -8.50 -1.20
N ALA A 103 15.31 -8.80 -2.06
CA ALA A 103 14.44 -9.97 -1.90
C ALA A 103 15.25 -11.27 -1.93
N ALA A 104 16.13 -11.44 -2.93
CA ALA A 104 17.01 -12.61 -3.03
C ALA A 104 17.88 -12.77 -1.77
N LYS A 105 18.45 -11.67 -1.26
CA LYS A 105 19.24 -11.70 -0.02
C LYS A 105 18.40 -12.12 1.19
N LEU A 106 17.18 -11.61 1.35
CA LEU A 106 16.28 -12.02 2.44
C LEU A 106 15.94 -13.51 2.39
N ILE A 107 15.82 -14.08 1.20
CA ILE A 107 15.53 -15.51 1.01
C ILE A 107 16.77 -16.35 1.35
N THR A 108 17.95 -15.96 0.86
CA THR A 108 19.20 -16.68 1.14
C THR A 108 19.63 -16.58 2.60
N ASP A 109 19.55 -15.40 3.20
CA ASP A 109 19.94 -15.18 4.61
C ASP A 109 18.85 -15.68 5.59
N GLY A 110 17.61 -15.82 5.11
CA GLY A 110 16.42 -15.98 5.92
C GLY A 110 15.97 -14.68 6.59
N PHE A 111 14.71 -14.65 7.02
CA PHE A 111 14.18 -13.61 7.90
C PHE A 111 13.30 -14.24 8.99
N ARG A 112 13.13 -13.52 10.10
CA ARG A 112 12.38 -14.01 11.25
C ARG A 112 10.90 -14.16 10.90
N LEU A 113 10.36 -15.36 11.13
CA LEU A 113 8.93 -15.65 11.13
C LEU A 113 8.41 -15.75 12.58
N PRO A 114 7.17 -15.31 12.87
CA PRO A 114 6.31 -14.54 11.99
C PRO A 114 6.86 -13.13 11.75
N VAL A 115 6.69 -12.61 10.53
CA VAL A 115 7.00 -11.21 10.20
C VAL A 115 6.04 -10.30 10.94
N ASN A 116 6.56 -9.26 11.58
CA ASN A 116 5.73 -8.25 12.24
C ASN A 116 4.86 -7.52 11.19
N SER A 117 3.55 -7.48 11.41
CA SER A 117 2.59 -6.89 10.46
C SER A 117 2.88 -5.42 10.13
N ARG A 118 3.30 -4.62 11.13
CA ARG A 118 3.68 -3.21 10.92
C ARG A 118 4.93 -3.07 10.07
N GLU A 119 5.91 -3.94 10.27
CA GLU A 119 7.14 -3.98 9.45
C GLU A 119 6.91 -4.53 8.03
N ASN A 120 5.73 -5.12 7.79
CA ASN A 120 5.33 -5.64 6.49
C ASN A 120 4.47 -4.66 5.69
N LEU A 121 4.25 -3.44 6.19
CA LEU A 121 3.52 -2.39 5.48
C LEU A 121 4.46 -1.42 4.77
N ALA A 122 3.95 -0.78 3.72
CA ALA A 122 4.59 0.38 3.12
C ALA A 122 4.53 1.58 4.07
N ALA A 123 5.29 2.63 3.74
CA ALA A 123 5.41 3.82 4.60
C ALA A 123 4.05 4.48 4.89
N ASP A 124 3.14 4.53 3.91
CA ASP A 124 1.79 5.06 4.05
C ASP A 124 0.92 4.21 5.01
N GLY A 125 1.00 2.88 4.93
CA GLY A 125 0.35 1.98 5.89
C GLY A 125 0.90 2.12 7.31
N GLN A 126 2.22 2.30 7.45
CA GLN A 126 2.85 2.54 8.75
C GLN A 126 2.40 3.88 9.37
N ILE A 127 2.30 4.94 8.57
CA ILE A 127 1.74 6.23 9.01
C ILE A 127 0.30 6.08 9.45
N PHE A 128 -0.52 5.32 8.71
CA PHE A 128 -1.92 5.10 9.06
C PHE A 128 -2.08 4.48 10.46
N ILE A 129 -1.28 3.45 10.77
CA ILE A 129 -1.26 2.85 12.12
C ILE A 129 -0.80 3.88 13.16
N GLU A 130 0.29 4.59 12.91
CA GLU A 130 0.83 5.56 13.88
C GLU A 130 -0.13 6.74 14.12
N MET A 131 -0.90 7.15 13.11
CA MET A 131 -2.00 8.10 13.26
C MET A 131 -3.07 7.56 14.22
N CYS A 132 -3.49 6.30 14.06
CA CYS A 132 -4.46 5.66 14.95
C CYS A 132 -3.95 5.60 16.41
N GLU A 133 -2.68 5.26 16.59
CA GLU A 133 -2.04 5.17 17.91
C GLU A 133 -1.96 6.52 18.64
N LYS A 134 -1.77 7.62 17.90
CA LYS A 134 -1.56 8.96 18.44
C LYS A 134 -2.82 9.83 18.49
N ASP A 135 -3.81 9.54 17.64
CA ASP A 135 -5.07 10.29 17.54
C ASP A 135 -6.26 9.33 17.70
N VAL A 136 -6.75 9.23 18.93
CA VAL A 136 -7.90 8.39 19.30
C VAL A 136 -9.17 8.78 18.53
N THR A 137 -9.32 10.07 18.18
CA THR A 137 -10.49 10.53 17.41
C THR A 137 -10.41 9.97 16.01
N PHE A 138 -9.28 10.18 15.31
CA PHE A 138 -9.04 9.59 13.99
C PHE A 138 -9.22 8.07 14.03
N CYS A 139 -8.62 7.39 15.02
CA CYS A 139 -8.68 5.94 15.14
C CYS A 139 -10.12 5.44 15.25
N ARG A 140 -10.95 6.10 16.07
CA ARG A 140 -12.38 5.78 16.20
C ARG A 140 -13.15 6.02 14.90
N GLU A 141 -12.82 7.07 14.15
CA GLU A 141 -13.49 7.37 12.88
C GLU A 141 -13.21 6.32 11.79
N VAL A 142 -12.00 5.75 11.76
CA VAL A 142 -11.62 4.76 10.73
C VAL A 142 -11.88 3.31 11.11
N THR A 143 -12.18 3.01 12.38
CA THR A 143 -12.38 1.62 12.86
C THR A 143 -13.81 1.29 13.31
N VAL A 144 -14.56 2.26 13.85
CA VAL A 144 -15.88 1.97 14.44
C VAL A 144 -16.98 2.03 13.40
N ARG A 145 -17.56 0.86 13.09
CA ARG A 145 -18.76 0.73 12.27
C ARG A 145 -20.01 0.95 13.13
N ALA A 146 -20.88 1.87 12.72
CA ALA A 146 -22.17 2.09 13.36
C ALA A 146 -23.27 2.28 12.29
N PRO A 147 -24.51 1.79 12.50
CA PRO A 147 -25.57 1.79 11.47
C PRO A 147 -25.93 3.17 10.91
N LEU A 148 -25.70 4.24 11.68
CA LEU A 148 -26.07 5.62 11.32
C LEU A 148 -24.85 6.51 11.01
N ARG A 149 -23.64 5.96 11.00
CA ARG A 149 -22.44 6.74 10.67
C ARG A 149 -22.24 6.82 9.16
N GLU A 150 -21.94 8.03 8.68
CA GLU A 150 -21.56 8.25 7.30
C GLU A 150 -20.32 7.42 6.95
N THR A 151 -20.44 6.57 5.93
CA THR A 151 -19.43 5.56 5.61
C THR A 151 -18.20 6.12 4.90
N SER A 152 -18.24 7.41 4.56
CA SER A 152 -17.22 8.08 3.77
C SER A 152 -15.86 8.14 4.46
N CYS A 153 -15.81 8.04 5.79
CA CYS A 153 -14.55 8.10 6.54
C CYS A 153 -13.90 6.74 6.83
N PHE A 154 -14.58 5.62 6.55
CA PHE A 154 -13.99 4.29 6.70
C PHE A 154 -13.90 3.49 5.39
N ASN A 155 -14.56 3.92 4.32
CA ASN A 155 -14.34 3.38 2.97
C ASN A 155 -13.20 4.13 2.26
N MET A 156 -11.96 3.77 2.60
CA MET A 156 -10.77 4.50 2.18
C MET A 156 -9.55 3.58 2.05
N TRP A 157 -8.58 4.02 1.26
CA TRP A 157 -7.25 3.45 1.29
C TRP A 157 -6.31 4.31 2.14
N ALA A 158 -5.34 3.68 2.80
CA ALA A 158 -4.38 4.38 3.66
C ALA A 158 -3.69 5.54 2.93
N GLU A 159 -3.33 5.35 1.66
CA GLU A 159 -2.70 6.39 0.85
C GLU A 159 -3.60 7.61 0.62
N ASP A 160 -4.93 7.44 0.54
CA ASP A 160 -5.85 8.57 0.32
C ASP A 160 -5.83 9.52 1.53
N MET A 161 -5.69 8.96 2.74
CA MET A 161 -5.52 9.73 3.97
C MET A 161 -4.15 10.38 4.05
N VAL A 162 -3.08 9.62 3.79
CA VAL A 162 -1.70 10.12 3.87
C VAL A 162 -1.46 11.28 2.91
N HIS A 163 -2.05 11.23 1.72
CA HIS A 163 -1.97 12.29 0.72
C HIS A 163 -3.06 13.36 0.87
N GLU A 164 -3.82 13.38 1.97
CA GLU A 164 -4.87 14.36 2.26
C GLU A 164 -5.87 14.53 1.09
N VAL A 165 -6.28 13.42 0.46
CA VAL A 165 -7.13 13.42 -0.74
C VAL A 165 -8.61 13.38 -0.38
N ARG A 166 -9.43 14.10 -1.17
CA ARG A 166 -10.91 14.11 -1.06
C ARG A 166 -11.38 14.47 0.36
N GLN A 167 -12.10 13.58 1.04
CA GLN A 167 -12.68 13.82 2.36
C GLN A 167 -11.62 14.00 3.46
N TRP A 168 -10.36 13.62 3.17
CA TRP A 168 -9.20 13.80 4.04
C TRP A 168 -8.46 15.12 3.81
N SER A 169 -8.86 15.92 2.82
CA SER A 169 -8.30 17.25 2.63
C SER A 169 -8.86 18.21 3.67
N SER A 170 -8.13 19.30 3.93
CA SER A 170 -8.60 20.34 4.86
C SER A 170 -9.92 20.98 4.43
N GLN A 171 -10.21 20.93 3.12
CA GLN A 171 -11.44 21.44 2.52
C GLN A 171 -12.56 20.39 2.43
N GLY A 172 -12.26 19.11 2.65
CA GLY A 172 -13.16 18.00 2.37
C GLY A 172 -13.48 17.89 0.88
N PHE A 173 -14.41 16.99 0.52
CA PHE A 173 -14.83 16.73 -0.86
C PHE A 173 -16.31 17.01 -1.06
N ILE A 174 -16.70 17.46 -2.26
CA ILE A 174 -18.11 17.72 -2.59
C ILE A 174 -18.66 16.53 -3.37
N ALA A 175 -19.61 15.81 -2.76
CA ALA A 175 -20.37 14.73 -3.39
C ALA A 175 -21.82 15.20 -3.61
N GLY A 176 -22.16 15.55 -4.86
CA GLY A 176 -23.46 16.15 -5.17
C GLY A 176 -23.63 17.51 -4.48
N LYS A 177 -24.62 17.64 -3.59
CA LYS A 177 -24.87 18.87 -2.81
C LYS A 177 -24.23 18.87 -1.42
N ARG A 178 -23.55 17.78 -1.02
CA ARG A 178 -23.00 17.62 0.32
C ARG A 178 -21.49 17.79 0.31
N ARG A 179 -20.96 18.50 1.31
CA ARG A 179 -19.53 18.55 1.61
C ARG A 179 -19.22 17.49 2.65
N ILE A 180 -18.40 16.51 2.29
CA ILE A 180 -17.95 15.41 3.13
C ILE A 180 -16.56 15.75 3.64
N ARG A 181 -16.36 15.75 4.96
CA ARG A 181 -15.08 16.01 5.60
C ARG A 181 -14.88 15.03 6.74
N CYS A 182 -13.75 14.34 6.75
CA CYS A 182 -13.38 13.43 7.82
C CYS A 182 -12.50 14.14 8.85
N PRO A 183 -12.70 13.87 10.15
CA PRO A 183 -11.80 14.34 11.20
C PRO A 183 -10.38 13.81 10.97
N LEU A 184 -9.42 14.73 10.84
CA LEU A 184 -8.01 14.41 10.62
C LEU A 184 -7.13 15.47 11.28
N ASN A 185 -6.20 15.05 12.14
CA ASN A 185 -5.15 15.92 12.65
C ASN A 185 -4.07 16.13 11.57
N HIS A 186 -4.29 17.13 10.71
CA HIS A 186 -3.38 17.46 9.60
C HIS A 186 -1.95 17.81 10.05
N ILE A 187 -1.79 18.41 11.24
CA ILE A 187 -0.47 18.78 11.77
C ILE A 187 0.31 17.51 12.11
N LEU A 188 -0.31 16.59 12.85
CA LEU A 188 0.27 15.30 13.19
C LEU A 188 0.61 14.50 11.93
N LEU A 189 -0.32 14.42 10.97
CA LEU A 189 -0.08 13.70 9.72
C LEU A 189 1.14 14.27 8.97
N ARG A 190 1.27 15.60 8.89
CA ARG A 190 2.41 16.26 8.24
C ARG A 190 3.74 15.93 8.93
N GLN A 191 3.76 15.89 10.27
CA GLN A 191 4.94 15.48 11.03
C GLN A 191 5.30 14.01 10.76
N LEU A 192 4.30 13.12 10.70
CA LEU A 192 4.54 11.72 10.38
C LEU A 192 5.05 11.53 8.94
N ARG A 193 4.51 12.27 7.96
CA ARG A 193 5.06 12.23 6.59
C ARG A 193 6.53 12.64 6.55
N GLN A 194 6.92 13.68 7.28
CA GLN A 194 8.32 14.07 7.41
C GLN A 194 9.16 12.95 8.03
N LYS A 195 8.70 12.35 9.13
CA LYS A 195 9.36 11.21 9.79
C LYS A 195 9.61 10.03 8.82
N TYR A 196 8.65 9.74 7.95
CA TYR A 196 8.71 8.64 6.98
C TYR A 196 9.23 9.07 5.59
N ASN A 197 9.73 10.31 5.47
CA ASN A 197 10.25 10.89 4.23
C ASN A 197 9.25 10.85 3.05
N ILE A 198 7.94 11.00 3.27
CA ILE A 198 6.95 11.12 2.18
C ILE A 198 6.84 12.58 1.76
N VAL A 199 7.19 12.88 0.50
CA VAL A 199 7.18 14.25 -0.03
C VAL A 199 5.83 14.57 -0.65
N HIS A 200 5.27 15.72 -0.29
CA HIS A 200 4.13 16.32 -0.99
C HIS A 200 4.63 17.56 -1.73
N GLU A 201 4.33 17.69 -3.02
CA GLU A 201 4.46 18.99 -3.68
C GLU A 201 3.28 19.85 -3.22
N THR A 202 3.58 20.84 -2.38
CA THR A 202 2.70 22.00 -2.21
C THR A 202 2.79 22.82 -3.49
N THR A 203 1.86 22.58 -4.41
CA THR A 203 1.50 23.59 -5.43
C THR A 203 0.54 24.60 -4.81
#